data_AF-A0A924G2G6-F1
#
_entry.id   AF-A0A924G2G6-F1
#
_cell.length_a   1.000
_cell.length_b   1.000
_cell.length_c   1.000
_cell.angle_alpha   90.00
_cell.angle_beta   90.00
_cell.angle_gamma   90.00
#
_symmetry.space_group_name_H-M   'P 1'
#
loop_
_entity.id
_entity.type
_entity.pdbx_description
1 polymer ?
#
loop_
_entity_poly.entity_id
_entity_poly.type
_entity_poly.pdbx_seq_one_letter_code
_entity_poly.pdbx_strand_id
1 'polypeptide(L)' 'MLQTQPAIQWQNLADLRNILAHDYRGIDLEIIFDVINNELPKLQIALLYILGLLPQDLVKEILETKQYQHLKERVCK' A
#
# COMPACT_ATOMS: atom_id res chain seq x y z
N MET A 1 9.34 7.25 8.56
CA MET A 1 9.14 6.12 7.63
C MET A 1 8.64 6.60 6.27
N LEU A 2 7.48 7.27 6.15
CA LEU A 2 6.98 7.73 4.82
C LEU A 2 7.95 8.66 4.07
N GLN A 3 8.72 9.49 4.79
CA GLN A 3 9.75 10.37 4.20
C GLN A 3 10.89 9.61 3.49
N THR A 4 11.08 8.30 3.72
CA THR A 4 12.08 7.51 2.99
C THR A 4 11.64 7.18 1.56
N GLN A 5 10.38 7.48 1.21
CA GLN A 5 9.77 7.27 -0.10
C GLN A 5 9.09 8.57 -0.56
N PRO A 6 9.86 9.65 -0.82
CA PRO A 6 9.31 10.97 -1.15
C PRO A 6 8.68 11.03 -2.55
N ALA A 7 8.97 10.05 -3.42
CA ALA A 7 8.34 9.94 -4.73
C ALA A 7 6.87 9.55 -4.65
N ILE A 8 6.41 8.99 -3.52
CA ILE A 8 5.00 8.66 -3.30
C ILE A 8 4.28 9.92 -2.81
N GLN A 9 3.21 10.29 -3.52
CA GLN A 9 2.33 11.39 -3.12
C GLN A 9 1.36 10.91 -2.04
N TRP A 10 1.86 10.79 -0.80
CA TRP A 10 1.10 10.24 0.34
C TRP A 10 -0.22 10.95 0.61
N GLN A 11 -0.25 12.27 0.41
CA GLN A 11 -1.48 13.07 0.57
C GLN A 11 -2.54 12.66 -0.46
N ASN A 12 -2.17 12.56 -1.74
CA ASN A 12 -3.09 12.14 -2.80
C ASN A 12 -3.65 10.73 -2.53
N LEU A 13 -2.86 9.82 -1.95
CA LEU A 13 -3.34 8.49 -1.58
C LEU A 13 -4.37 8.55 -0.43
N ALA A 14 -4.12 9.37 0.58
CA ALA A 14 -5.07 9.58 1.68
C ALA A 14 -6.38 10.19 1.16
N ASP A 15 -6.29 11.15 0.25
CA ASP A 15 -7.44 11.82 -0.36
C ASP A 15 -8.22 10.88 -1.27
N LEU A 16 -7.54 10.08 -2.10
CA LEU A 16 -8.17 9.04 -2.91
C LEU A 16 -8.94 8.06 -2.01
N ARG A 17 -8.34 7.58 -0.92
CA ARG A 17 -9.04 6.71 0.04
C ARG A 17 -10.31 7.36 0.58
N ASN A 18 -10.26 8.66 0.91
CA ASN A 18 -11.41 9.39 1.43
C ASN A 18 -12.54 9.44 0.40
N ILE A 19 -12.21 9.74 -0.86
CA ILE A 19 -13.18 9.73 -1.97
C ILE A 19 -13.78 8.32 -2.14
N LEU A 20 -12.95 7.28 -2.20
CA LEU A 20 -13.42 5.89 -2.33
C LEU A 20 -14.35 5.47 -1.18
N ALA A 21 -14.09 5.93 0.04
CA ALA A 21 -14.88 5.55 1.21
C ALA A 21 -16.19 6.34 1.35
N HIS A 22 -16.20 7.62 0.95
CA HIS A 22 -17.28 8.54 1.30
C HIS A 22 -18.00 9.18 0.11
N ASP A 23 -17.37 9.25 -1.07
CA ASP A 23 -17.91 9.93 -2.26
C ASP A 23 -17.76 9.09 -3.54
N TYR A 24 -18.04 7.78 -3.42
CA TYR A 24 -17.74 6.83 -4.48
C TYR A 24 -18.68 6.91 -5.70
N ARG A 25 -19.80 7.62 -5.58
CA ARG A 25 -20.86 7.62 -6.62
C ARG A 25 -20.49 8.46 -7.85
N GLY A 26 -19.52 9.36 -7.72
CA GLY A 26 -19.07 10.24 -8.81
C GLY A 26 -17.69 9.87 -9.35
N ILE A 27 -17.16 8.70 -9.01
CA ILE A 27 -15.83 8.29 -9.43
C ILE A 27 -15.78 7.99 -10.93
N ASP A 28 -14.78 8.56 -11.59
CA ASP A 28 -14.40 8.18 -12.94
C ASP A 28 -13.61 6.86 -12.92
N LEU A 29 -14.17 5.83 -13.57
CA LEU A 29 -13.58 4.49 -13.61
C LEU A 29 -12.31 4.42 -14.47
N GLU A 30 -12.13 5.31 -15.46
CA GLU A 30 -10.91 5.35 -16.25
C GLU A 30 -9.73 5.80 -15.38
N ILE A 31 -9.96 6.78 -14.51
CA ILE A 31 -8.97 7.24 -13.54
C ILE A 31 -8.63 6.12 -12.55
N ILE A 32 -9.61 5.40 -12.03
CA ILE A 32 -9.34 4.27 -11.12
C ILE A 32 -8.57 3.17 -11.81
N PHE A 33 -8.91 2.87 -13.07
CA PHE A 33 -8.16 1.87 -13.84
C PHE A 33 -6.71 2.30 -14.03
N ASP A 34 -6.45 3.58 -14.34
CA ASP A 34 -5.09 4.11 -14.41
C ASP A 34 -4.35 3.99 -13.07
N VAL A 35 -4.98 4.38 -11.96
CA VAL A 35 -4.41 4.24 -10.61
C VAL A 35 -4.04 2.79 -10.30
N ILE A 36 -4.91 1.83 -10.64
CA ILE A 36 -4.66 0.41 -10.38
C ILE A 36 -3.44 -0.08 -11.16
N ASN A 37 -3.29 0.32 -12.41
CA ASN A 37 -2.23 -0.17 -13.28
C ASN A 37 -0.90 0.56 -13.09
N ASN A 38 -0.93 1.86 -12.79
CA ASN A 38 0.25 2.72 -12.83
C ASN A 38 0.70 3.20 -11.45
N GLU A 39 -0.21 3.42 -10.49
CA GLU A 39 0.13 3.99 -9.19
C GLU A 39 0.20 2.95 -8.07
N LEU A 40 -0.73 1.98 -8.02
CA LEU A 40 -0.70 0.91 -7.02
C LEU A 40 0.59 0.08 -7.01
N PRO A 41 1.21 -0.28 -8.15
CA PRO A 41 2.48 -1.01 -8.13
C PRO A 41 3.62 -0.21 -7.50
N LYS A 42 3.68 1.11 -7.75
CA LYS A 42 4.68 2.01 -7.14
C LYS A 42 4.51 2.04 -5.62
N LEU A 43 3.26 2.13 -5.15
CA LEU A 43 2.94 2.08 -3.73
C LEU A 43 3.37 0.73 -3.11
N GLN A 44 3.09 -0.40 -3.76
CA GLN A 44 3.47 -1.71 -3.26
C GLN A 44 5.00 -1.81 -3.07
N ILE A 45 5.78 -1.34 -4.04
CA ILE A 45 7.25 -1.31 -3.95
C ILE A 45 7.71 -0.46 -2.76
N ALA A 46 7.13 0.73 -2.60
CA ALA A 46 7.47 1.63 -1.49
C ALA A 46 7.13 1.01 -0.12
N LEU A 47 6.00 0.31 0.01
CA LEU A 47 5.61 -0.37 1.24
C LEU A 47 6.52 -1.58 1.54
N LEU A 48 6.89 -2.37 0.54
CA LEU A 48 7.85 -3.47 0.71
C LEU A 48 9.23 -2.96 1.14
N TYR A 49 9.69 -1.84 0.58
CA TYR A 49 10.91 -1.18 1.02
C TYR A 49 10.81 -0.78 2.50
N ILE A 50 9.72 -0.13 2.91
CA ILE A 50 9.52 0.27 4.31
C ILE A 50 9.48 -0.95 5.24
N LEU A 51 8.83 -2.05 4.85
CA LEU A 51 8.83 -3.31 5.60
C LEU A 51 10.25 -3.88 5.76
N GLY A 52 11.09 -3.75 4.74
CA GLY A 52 12.51 -4.15 4.80
C GLY A 52 13.35 -3.33 5.80
N LEU A 53 12.90 -2.13 6.17
CA LEU A 53 13.57 -1.31 7.19
C LEU A 53 13.22 -1.72 8.63
N LEU A 54 12.23 -2.60 8.81
CA LEU A 54 11.80 -3.06 10.13
C LEU A 54 12.63 -4.26 10.61
N PRO A 55 12.70 -4.50 11.93
CA PRO A 55 13.28 -5.73 12.47
C PRO A 55 12.60 -6.97 11.88
N GLN A 56 13.39 -7.83 11.24
CA GLN A 56 12.84 -8.94 10.45
C GLN A 56 12.29 -10.09 11.31
N ASP A 57 12.74 -10.21 12.55
CA ASP A 57 12.17 -11.08 13.57
C ASP A 57 10.72 -10.67 13.89
N LEU A 58 10.48 -9.37 14.13
CA LEU A 58 9.14 -8.83 14.37
C LEU A 58 8.24 -9.01 13.15
N VAL A 59 8.74 -8.74 11.94
CA VAL A 59 7.96 -8.92 10.70
C VAL A 59 7.54 -10.38 10.55
N LYS A 60 8.44 -11.34 10.78
CA LYS A 60 8.13 -12.77 10.73
C LYS A 60 7.06 -13.13 11.76
N GLU A 61 7.20 -12.68 13.00
CA GLU A 61 6.22 -12.93 14.05
C GLU A 61 4.82 -12.42 13.66
N ILE A 62 4.73 -11.19 13.15
CA ILE A 62 3.46 -10.60 12.70
C ILE A 62 2.87 -11.41 11.54
N LEU A 63 3.68 -11.83 10.58
CA LEU A 63 3.22 -12.65 9.46
C LEU A 63 2.72 -14.03 9.90
N GLU A 64 3.13 -14.58 11.04
CA GLU A 64 2.56 -15.82 11.59
C GLU A 64 1.17 -15.65 12.23
N THR A 65 0.72 -14.40 12.45
CA THR A 65 -0.61 -14.14 13.03
C THR A 65 -1.75 -14.43 12.04
N LYS A 66 -2.91 -14.84 12.57
CA LYS A 66 -4.12 -15.06 11.76
C LYS A 66 -4.53 -13.82 10.97
N GLN A 67 -4.30 -12.63 11.53
CA GLN A 67 -4.64 -11.35 10.90
C GLN A 67 -3.83 -11.11 9.61
N TYR A 68 -2.54 -11.43 9.61
CA TYR A 68 -1.61 -11.00 8.54
C TYR A 68 -0.95 -12.14 7.75
N GLN A 69 -1.21 -13.41 8.07
CA GLN A 69 -0.65 -14.56 7.36
C GLN A 69 -0.87 -14.55 5.84
N HIS A 70 -1.97 -13.96 5.37
CA HIS A 70 -2.28 -13.84 3.95
C HIS A 70 -1.29 -12.94 3.19
N LEU A 71 -0.50 -12.12 3.90
CA LEU A 71 0.53 -11.26 3.30
C LEU A 71 1.85 -11.98 3.07
N LYS A 72 2.06 -13.18 3.64
CA LYS A 72 3.32 -13.94 3.50
C LYS A 72 3.73 -14.11 2.03
N GLU A 73 2.78 -14.45 1.17
CA GLU A 73 3.04 -14.65 -0.26
C GLU A 73 3.47 -13.37 -1.00
N ARG A 74 3.17 -12.19 -0.44
CA ARG A 74 3.52 -10.90 -1.03
C ARG A 74 4.80 -10.30 -0.45
N VAL A 75 5.08 -10.61 0.82
CA VAL A 75 6.24 -10.08 1.56
C VAL A 75 7.46 -10.99 1.43
N CYS A 76 7.27 -12.31 1.34
CA CYS A 76 8.34 -13.30 1.30
C CYS A 76 8.69 -13.82 -0.11
N LYS A 77 8.10 -13.22 -1.16
CA LYS A 77 8.51 -13.43 -2.56
C LYS A 77 9.63 -12.48 -2.91
#